data_AF-A0A3C0MFV0-F1
#
_entry.id   AF-A0A3C0MFV0-F1
#
_cell.length_a   1.000
_cell.length_b   1.000
_cell.length_c   1.000
_cell.angle_alpha   90.00
_cell.angle_beta   90.00
_cell.angle_gamma   90.00
#
_symmetry.space_group_name_H-M   'P 1'
#
loop_
_entity.id
_entity.type
_entity.pdbx_description
1 polymer ?
#
loop_
_entity_poly.entity_id
_entity_poly.type
_entity_poly.pdbx_seq_one_letter_code
_entity_poly.pdbx_strand_id
1 'polypeptide(L)'
;MRIRTLSGNSLADAMRKVREEMGPEAVILQVEEAKSGKGFMIRAAAEDTDAPPAAEQTASAEPGARAIIQPQADMERRIERELRQRLRQQRLRHYFHQAIDPDAAIIPALRFHKVPEVLIERMAASCLEADPGPDEDILAHALERAIAFGPLPPRPARPLVVVGSPGHGKST
;
A
#
# COMPACT_ATOMS: atom_id res chain seq x y z
N MET A 1 -14.79 -2.67 -22.78
CA MET A 1 -13.85 -3.11 -21.72
C MET A 1 -13.61 -4.59 -21.88
N ARG A 2 -12.38 -5.00 -22.20
CA ARG A 2 -11.98 -6.40 -22.44
C ARG A 2 -10.99 -6.82 -21.35
N ILE A 3 -11.17 -8.02 -20.77
CA ILE A 3 -10.27 -8.58 -19.75
C ILE A 3 -9.66 -9.86 -20.31
N ARG A 4 -8.34 -10.02 -20.22
CA ARG A 4 -7.62 -11.22 -20.66
C ARG A 4 -6.58 -11.68 -19.65
N THR A 5 -6.32 -12.98 -19.64
CA THR A 5 -5.24 -13.59 -18.85
C THR A 5 -4.15 -14.06 -19.80
N LEU A 6 -2.94 -13.59 -19.59
CA LEU A 6 -1.78 -13.83 -20.46
C LEU A 6 -0.64 -14.43 -19.65
N SER A 7 0.04 -15.42 -20.20
CA SER A 7 1.16 -16.11 -19.54
C SER A 7 2.49 -15.91 -20.27
N GLY A 8 3.57 -15.78 -19.51
CA GLY A 8 4.93 -15.64 -20.04
C GLY A 8 5.97 -16.37 -19.20
N ASN A 9 7.13 -16.65 -19.81
CA ASN A 9 8.21 -17.40 -19.16
C ASN A 9 8.98 -16.54 -18.13
N SER A 10 8.81 -15.22 -18.22
CA SER A 10 9.27 -14.24 -17.25
C SER A 10 8.22 -13.14 -17.14
N LEU A 11 8.28 -12.35 -16.08
CA LEU A 11 7.38 -11.20 -15.92
C LEU A 11 7.50 -10.23 -17.11
N ALA A 12 8.71 -9.99 -17.60
CA ALA A 12 8.96 -9.15 -18.77
C ALA A 12 8.33 -9.72 -20.06
N ASP A 13 8.38 -11.04 -20.26
CA ASP A 13 7.75 -11.71 -21.39
C ASP A 13 6.22 -11.64 -21.32
N ALA A 14 5.64 -11.87 -20.13
CA ALA A 14 4.20 -11.75 -19.92
C ALA A 14 3.71 -10.31 -20.13
N MET A 15 4.47 -9.32 -19.64
CA MET A 15 4.18 -7.89 -19.82
C MET A 15 4.26 -7.44 -21.28
N ARG A 16 5.23 -7.96 -22.04
CA ARG A 16 5.33 -7.71 -23.48
C ARG A 16 4.09 -8.22 -24.22
N LYS A 17 3.64 -9.44 -23.90
CA LYS A 17 2.40 -10.01 -24.48
C LYS A 17 1.15 -9.20 -24.13
N VAL A 18 1.07 -8.69 -22.89
CA VAL A 18 -0.02 -7.78 -22.50
C VAL A 18 -0.01 -6.52 -23.36
N ARG A 19 1.15 -5.89 -23.57
CA ARG A 19 1.25 -4.69 -24.40
C ARG A 19 0.96 -4.96 -25.88
N GLU A 20 1.39 -6.11 -26.39
CA GLU A 20 1.13 -6.53 -27.78
C GLU A 20 -0.37 -6.81 -28.03
N GLU A 21 -1.05 -7.50 -27.12
CA GLU A 21 -2.47 -7.86 -27.30
C GLU A 21 -3.47 -6.80 -26.84
N MET A 22 -3.17 -6.09 -25.76
CA MET A 22 -4.11 -5.20 -25.06
C MET A 22 -3.73 -3.72 -25.18
N GLY A 23 -2.59 -3.41 -25.79
CA GLY A 23 -2.07 -2.07 -25.95
C GLY A 23 -1.30 -1.56 -24.72
N PRO A 24 -0.60 -0.41 -24.86
CA PRO A 24 0.19 0.18 -23.79
C PRO A 24 -0.65 0.65 -22.58
N GLU A 25 -1.94 0.92 -22.80
CA GLU A 25 -2.88 1.43 -21.80
C GLU A 25 -3.56 0.32 -20.96
N ALA A 26 -3.15 -0.94 -21.12
CA ALA A 26 -3.74 -2.05 -20.38
C ALA A 26 -3.44 -1.93 -18.86
N VAL A 27 -4.50 -1.98 -18.05
CA VAL A 27 -4.41 -1.97 -16.60
C VAL A 27 -4.29 -3.39 -16.08
N ILE A 28 -3.24 -3.66 -15.31
CA ILE A 28 -2.99 -4.97 -14.69
C ILE A 28 -3.89 -5.12 -13.46
N LEU A 29 -4.69 -6.17 -13.43
CA LEU A 29 -5.59 -6.49 -12.32
C LEU A 29 -4.94 -7.45 -11.32
N GLN A 30 -4.12 -8.38 -11.82
CA GLN A 30 -3.53 -9.47 -11.02
C GLN A 30 -2.29 -10.05 -11.70
N VAL A 31 -1.26 -10.37 -10.91
CA VAL A 31 -0.04 -11.07 -11.35
C VAL A 31 0.17 -12.28 -10.44
N GLU A 32 0.24 -13.47 -11.02
CA GLU A 32 0.50 -14.72 -10.31
C GLU A 32 1.72 -15.42 -10.89
N GLU A 33 2.51 -16.08 -10.04
CA GLU A 33 3.51 -17.05 -10.50
C GLU A 33 2.80 -18.38 -10.80
N ALA A 34 3.08 -18.96 -11.96
CA ALA A 34 2.41 -20.18 -12.40
C ALA A 34 2.77 -21.34 -11.45
N LYS A 35 1.76 -22.11 -11.02
CA LYS A 35 1.88 -23.23 -10.06
C LYS A 35 2.92 -24.30 -10.42
N SER A 36 3.42 -24.30 -11.65
CA SER A 36 4.48 -25.18 -12.14
C SER A 36 5.91 -24.64 -11.90
N GLY A 37 6.08 -23.52 -11.20
CA GLY A 37 7.39 -22.94 -10.85
C GLY A 37 8.18 -22.35 -12.03
N LYS A 38 7.59 -22.28 -13.22
CA LYS A 38 8.17 -21.67 -14.41
C LYS A 38 7.12 -20.83 -15.13
N GLY A 39 7.10 -19.53 -14.86
CA GLY A 39 6.34 -18.54 -15.61
C GLY A 39 5.39 -17.69 -14.76
N PHE A 40 4.85 -16.63 -15.37
CA PHE A 40 3.96 -15.64 -14.75
C PHE A 40 2.65 -15.58 -15.54
N MET A 41 1.53 -15.47 -14.83
CA MET A 41 0.20 -15.19 -15.40
C MET A 41 -0.25 -13.79 -14.99
N ILE A 42 -0.59 -12.96 -15.97
CA ILE A 42 -1.05 -11.59 -15.79
C ILE A 42 -2.49 -11.49 -16.29
N ARG A 43 -3.39 -11.04 -15.42
CA ARG A 43 -4.75 -10.67 -15.81
C ARG A 43 -4.82 -9.17 -16.03
N ALA A 44 -5.10 -8.75 -17.25
CA ALA A 44 -5.12 -7.34 -17.66
C ALA A 44 -6.48 -6.95 -18.23
N ALA A 45 -6.84 -5.67 -18.11
CA ALA A 45 -8.04 -5.07 -18.67
C ALA A 45 -7.70 -3.86 -19.54
N ALA A 46 -8.37 -3.71 -20.67
CA ALA A 46 -8.28 -2.50 -21.51
C ALA A 46 -9.67 -1.93 -21.79
N GLU A 47 -9.76 -0.60 -21.86
CA GLU A 47 -10.94 0.12 -22.31
C GLU A 47 -10.92 0.18 -23.85
N ASP A 48 -12.09 0.00 -24.47
CA ASP A 48 -12.22 0.06 -25.92
C ASP A 48 -12.31 1.53 -26.34
N THR A 49 -11.18 2.16 -26.66
CA THR A 49 -11.19 3.47 -27.32
C THR A 49 -11.02 3.25 -28.82
N ASP A 50 -12.14 2.90 -29.48
CA ASP A 50 -12.29 3.03 -30.94
C ASP A 50 -13.35 4.11 -31.20
N ALA A 51 -12.92 5.37 -31.28
CA ALA A 51 -13.53 6.43 -32.09
C ALA A 51 -12.71 7.75 -32.00
N PRO A 52 -12.51 8.50 -33.11
CA PRO A 52 -11.73 9.75 -33.16
C PRO A 52 -12.39 10.91 -32.39
N PRO A 53 -11.65 12.00 -32.07
CA PRO A 53 -12.15 13.07 -31.23
C PRO A 53 -13.10 14.01 -31.99
N ALA A 54 -14.22 14.30 -31.33
CA ALA A 54 -14.99 15.55 -31.33
C ALA A 54 -15.39 16.20 -32.68
N ALA A 55 -16.69 16.12 -32.98
CA ALA A 55 -17.43 17.22 -33.57
C ALA A 55 -18.86 17.27 -32.96
N GLU A 56 -18.99 18.16 -31.99
CA GLU A 56 -20.12 19.08 -31.79
C GLU A 56 -21.57 18.56 -31.73
N GLN A 57 -22.08 18.66 -30.50
CA GLN A 57 -23.43 19.01 -30.10
C GLN A 57 -24.26 19.77 -31.15
N THR A 58 -25.46 19.27 -31.43
CA THR A 58 -26.61 20.13 -31.70
C THR A 58 -27.83 19.60 -30.96
N ALA A 59 -28.46 20.52 -30.23
CA ALA A 59 -29.56 20.32 -29.31
C ALA A 59 -30.86 19.86 -29.98
N SER A 60 -31.68 19.10 -29.24
CA SER A 60 -33.07 19.46 -28.85
C SER A 60 -33.92 18.21 -28.59
N ALA A 61 -34.50 18.12 -27.38
CA ALA A 61 -35.89 17.70 -27.12
C ALA A 61 -36.12 17.32 -25.63
N GLU A 62 -36.53 18.34 -24.88
CA GLU A 62 -37.46 18.40 -23.73
C GLU A 62 -37.19 17.67 -22.38
N PRO A 63 -37.14 18.45 -21.28
CA PRO A 63 -37.12 17.99 -19.90
C PRO A 63 -38.53 18.00 -19.27
N GLY A 64 -38.97 16.87 -18.72
CA GLY A 64 -40.13 16.88 -17.82
C GLY A 64 -40.96 15.61 -17.84
N ALA A 65 -40.56 14.58 -17.07
CA ALA A 65 -41.47 13.50 -16.65
C ALA A 65 -40.87 12.48 -15.67
N ARG A 66 -39.56 12.48 -15.37
CA ARG A 66 -38.93 11.41 -14.57
C ARG A 66 -38.48 11.79 -13.14
N ALA A 67 -38.78 13.00 -12.68
CA ALA A 67 -38.24 13.51 -11.42
C ALA A 67 -39.01 13.11 -10.14
N ILE A 68 -40.04 12.25 -10.20
CA ILE A 68 -40.94 12.06 -9.04
C ILE A 68 -40.88 10.65 -8.41
N ILE A 69 -40.25 9.64 -9.03
CA ILE A 69 -40.23 8.28 -8.45
C ILE A 69 -38.82 7.67 -8.54
N GLN A 70 -37.99 7.94 -7.51
CA GLN A 70 -37.08 7.00 -6.81
C GLN A 70 -35.90 7.72 -6.11
N PRO A 71 -36.16 8.50 -5.05
CA PRO A 71 -35.09 9.00 -4.18
C PRO A 71 -34.24 7.86 -3.56
N GLN A 72 -34.81 6.65 -3.42
CA GLN A 72 -34.09 5.47 -2.92
C GLN A 72 -33.08 4.91 -3.94
N ALA A 73 -33.43 4.81 -5.23
CA ALA A 73 -32.50 4.28 -6.24
C ALA A 73 -31.32 5.23 -6.48
N ASP A 74 -31.52 6.54 -6.38
CA ASP A 74 -30.43 7.52 -6.46
C ASP A 74 -29.54 7.49 -5.21
N MET A 75 -30.12 7.25 -4.03
CA MET A 75 -29.36 7.04 -2.79
C MET A 75 -28.53 5.76 -2.86
N GLU A 76 -29.13 4.63 -3.27
CA GLU A 76 -28.43 3.35 -3.44
C GLU A 76 -27.27 3.47 -4.42
N ARG A 77 -27.45 4.16 -5.55
CA ARG A 77 -26.36 4.42 -6.51
C ARG A 77 -25.27 5.36 -5.98
N ARG A 78 -25.58 6.24 -5.02
CA ARG A 78 -24.59 7.08 -4.33
C ARG A 78 -23.83 6.26 -3.30
N ILE A 79 -24.54 5.49 -2.47
CA ILE A 79 -23.96 4.58 -1.48
C ILE A 79 -23.09 3.53 -2.15
N GLU A 80 -23.54 2.93 -3.25
CA GLU A 80 -22.77 1.94 -4.00
C GLU A 80 -21.51 2.54 -4.64
N ARG A 81 -21.60 3.75 -5.21
CA ARG A 81 -20.43 4.47 -5.72
C ARG A 81 -19.44 4.78 -4.60
N GLU A 82 -19.93 5.25 -3.47
CA GLU A 82 -19.10 5.59 -2.32
C GLU A 82 -18.45 4.35 -1.69
N LEU A 83 -19.20 3.25 -1.54
CA LEU A 83 -18.68 1.96 -1.08
C LEU A 83 -17.66 1.39 -2.07
N ARG A 84 -17.92 1.43 -3.38
CA ARG A 84 -16.93 1.01 -4.40
C ARG A 84 -15.68 1.88 -4.36
N GLN A 85 -15.81 3.18 -4.12
CA GLN A 85 -14.69 4.10 -4.01
C GLN A 85 -13.87 3.84 -2.74
N ARG A 86 -14.53 3.63 -1.59
CA ARG A 86 -13.88 3.26 -0.32
C ARG A 86 -13.23 1.89 -0.39
N LEU A 87 -13.90 0.88 -0.95
CA LEU A 87 -13.34 -0.46 -1.15
C LEU A 87 -12.19 -0.42 -2.15
N ARG A 88 -12.23 0.44 -3.17
CA ARG A 88 -11.10 0.67 -4.09
C ARG A 88 -9.93 1.32 -3.37
N GLN A 89 -10.16 2.33 -2.53
CA GLN A 89 -9.12 2.94 -1.70
C GLN A 89 -8.54 1.96 -0.66
N GLN A 90 -9.39 1.16 -0.02
CA GLN A 90 -9.00 0.14 0.95
C GLN A 90 -8.23 -1.01 0.29
N ARG A 91 -8.67 -1.47 -0.88
CA ARG A 91 -7.93 -2.44 -1.69
C ARG A 91 -6.62 -1.87 -2.20
N LEU A 92 -6.57 -0.61 -2.65
CA LEU A 92 -5.32 0.04 -3.09
C LEU A 92 -4.31 0.14 -1.94
N ARG A 93 -4.75 0.43 -0.71
CA ARG A 93 -3.90 0.31 0.49
C ARG A 93 -3.35 -1.10 0.67
N HIS A 94 -4.20 -2.11 0.47
CA HIS A 94 -3.82 -3.52 0.54
C HIS A 94 -2.86 -3.95 -0.59
N TYR A 95 -3.00 -3.37 -1.80
CA TYR A 95 -2.11 -3.63 -2.93
C TYR A 95 -0.69 -3.07 -2.73
N PHE A 96 -0.51 -2.06 -1.87
CA PHE A 96 0.82 -1.54 -1.51
C PHE A 96 1.49 -2.33 -0.38
N HIS A 97 0.80 -3.26 0.29
CA HIS A 97 1.34 -4.07 1.37
C HIS A 97 1.50 -5.52 0.92
N GLN A 98 2.38 -5.72 -0.05
CA GLN A 98 3.01 -7.03 -0.20
C GLN A 98 3.84 -7.23 1.08
N ALA A 99 3.59 -8.31 1.84
CA ALA A 99 4.28 -8.57 3.11
C ALA A 99 5.77 -8.29 2.96
N ILE A 100 6.23 -7.25 3.64
CA ILE A 100 7.60 -6.80 3.52
C ILE A 100 8.44 -7.73 4.37
N ASP A 101 9.52 -8.23 3.77
CA ASP A 101 10.49 -9.09 4.41
C ASP A 101 11.36 -8.23 5.36
N PRO A 102 11.32 -8.44 6.68
CA PRO A 102 12.13 -7.69 7.64
C PRO A 102 13.62 -7.70 7.30
N ASP A 103 14.11 -8.81 6.74
CA ASP A 103 15.50 -8.94 6.33
C ASP A 103 15.83 -8.10 5.10
N ALA A 104 14.85 -7.88 4.22
CA ALA A 104 15.01 -7.10 3.00
C ALA A 104 14.83 -5.59 3.20
N ALA A 105 13.98 -5.17 4.14
CA ALA A 105 13.63 -3.75 4.31
C ALA A 105 14.07 -3.16 5.68
N ILE A 106 13.70 -3.82 6.78
CA ILE A 106 13.88 -3.26 8.13
C ILE A 106 15.36 -3.26 8.53
N ILE A 107 16.05 -4.39 8.40
CA ILE A 107 17.47 -4.50 8.79
C ILE A 107 18.35 -3.51 8.01
N PRO A 108 18.27 -3.41 6.66
CA PRO A 108 19.05 -2.41 5.92
C PRO A 108 18.77 -0.97 6.35
N ALA A 109 17.50 -0.63 6.64
CA ALA A 109 17.13 0.70 7.12
C ALA A 109 17.78 1.01 8.48
N LEU A 110 17.73 0.08 9.43
CA LEU A 110 18.37 0.27 10.75
C LEU A 110 19.88 0.43 10.63
N ARG A 111 20.55 -0.34 9.75
CA ARG A 111 21.98 -0.18 9.45
C ARG A 111 22.28 1.18 8.83
N PHE A 112 21.46 1.63 7.88
CA PHE A 112 21.59 2.96 7.26
C PHE A 112 21.53 4.08 8.31
N HIS A 113 20.63 3.95 9.29
CA HIS A 113 20.51 4.88 10.42
C HIS A 113 21.54 4.68 11.53
N LYS A 114 22.53 3.80 11.33
CA LYS A 114 23.64 3.53 12.25
C LYS A 114 23.19 3.03 13.62
N VAL A 115 22.10 2.28 13.65
CA VAL A 115 21.69 1.56 14.86
C VAL A 115 22.77 0.52 15.18
N PRO A 116 23.24 0.41 16.43
CA PRO A 116 24.18 -0.63 16.84
C PRO A 116 23.69 -2.03 16.47
N GLU A 117 24.56 -2.90 15.97
CA GLU A 117 24.16 -4.23 15.46
C GLU A 117 23.43 -5.07 16.52
N VAL A 118 23.84 -4.98 17.79
CA VAL A 118 23.16 -5.65 18.91
C VAL A 118 21.70 -5.21 19.07
N LEU A 119 21.39 -3.93 18.78
CA LEU A 119 20.02 -3.43 18.77
C LEU A 119 19.26 -3.89 17.52
N ILE A 120 19.94 -3.96 16.37
CA ILE A 120 19.35 -4.48 15.13
C ILE A 120 18.92 -5.93 15.31
N GLU A 121 19.79 -6.79 15.84
CA GLU A 121 19.49 -8.19 16.12
C GLU A 121 18.29 -8.33 17.07
N ARG A 122 18.26 -7.53 18.15
CA ARG A 122 17.15 -7.54 19.11
C ARG A 122 15.83 -7.07 18.51
N MET A 123 15.88 -6.03 17.66
CA MET A 123 14.71 -5.50 16.97
C MET A 123 14.21 -6.48 15.91
N ALA A 124 15.10 -7.08 15.12
CA ALA A 124 14.75 -8.07 14.11
C ALA A 124 14.09 -9.31 14.73
N ALA A 125 14.61 -9.81 15.86
CA ALA A 125 13.96 -10.89 16.60
C ALA A 125 12.54 -10.50 17.08
N SER A 126 12.34 -9.25 17.48
CA SER A 126 11.02 -8.73 17.89
C SER A 126 10.05 -8.58 16.71
N CYS A 127 10.54 -8.28 15.50
CA CYS A 127 9.72 -8.20 14.30
C CYS A 127 9.08 -9.56 13.94
N LEU A 128 9.77 -10.68 14.21
CA LEU A 128 9.27 -12.02 13.94
C LEU A 128 8.11 -12.44 14.87
N GLU A 129 7.99 -11.79 16.02
CA GLU A 129 6.91 -12.02 16.99
C GLU A 129 5.69 -11.13 16.74
N ALA A 130 5.81 -10.12 15.86
CA ALA A 130 4.74 -9.17 15.57
C ALA A 130 3.64 -9.79 14.72
N ASP A 131 2.40 -9.33 14.93
CA ASP A 131 1.30 -9.68 14.05
C ASP A 131 1.58 -9.17 12.61
N PRO A 132 1.26 -9.95 11.56
CA PRO A 132 1.48 -9.52 10.19
C PRO A 132 0.73 -8.22 9.88
N GLY A 133 1.45 -7.22 9.39
CA GLY A 133 0.90 -5.88 9.15
C GLY A 133 1.85 -4.97 8.35
N PRO A 134 1.53 -3.67 8.28
CA PRO A 134 2.44 -2.63 7.80
C PRO A 134 3.81 -2.66 8.46
N ASP A 135 4.84 -2.26 7.72
CA ASP A 135 6.22 -2.12 8.23
C ASP A 135 6.31 -1.18 9.42
N GLU A 136 5.55 -0.09 9.37
CA GLU A 136 5.54 0.90 10.42
C GLU A 136 5.04 0.28 11.73
N ASP A 137 4.06 -0.61 11.66
CA ASP A 137 3.49 -1.30 12.82
C ASP A 137 4.47 -2.35 13.38
N ILE A 138 5.11 -3.12 12.50
CA ILE A 138 6.13 -4.11 12.88
C ILE A 138 7.35 -3.42 13.52
N LEU A 139 7.83 -2.32 12.92
CA LEU A 139 8.94 -1.54 13.44
C LEU A 139 8.57 -0.85 14.76
N ALA A 140 7.35 -0.31 14.89
CA ALA A 140 6.85 0.26 16.14
C ALA A 140 6.87 -0.78 17.25
N HIS A 141 6.37 -1.99 16.99
CA HIS A 141 6.41 -3.10 17.93
C HIS A 141 7.84 -3.43 18.37
N ALA A 142 8.77 -3.51 17.42
CA ALA A 142 10.18 -3.77 17.72
C ALA A 142 10.83 -2.65 18.54
N LEU A 143 10.49 -1.38 18.28
CA LEU A 143 10.97 -0.22 19.05
C LEU A 143 10.45 -0.23 20.48
N GLU A 144 9.17 -0.52 20.69
CA GLU A 144 8.57 -0.63 22.02
C GLU A 144 9.24 -1.71 22.87
N ARG A 145 9.59 -2.84 22.25
CA ARG A 145 10.31 -3.93 22.93
C ARG A 145 11.79 -3.61 23.18
N ALA A 146 12.42 -2.88 22.25
CA ALA A 146 13.83 -2.56 22.36
C ALA A 146 14.12 -1.35 23.26
N ILE A 147 13.19 -0.41 23.42
CA ILE A 147 13.39 0.84 24.15
C ILE A 147 12.42 0.91 25.32
N ALA A 148 12.93 0.63 26.52
CA ALA A 148 12.20 0.89 27.75
C ALA A 148 12.39 2.34 28.17
N PHE A 149 11.28 3.05 28.39
CA PHE A 149 11.30 4.42 28.92
C PHE A 149 10.87 4.42 30.40
N GLY A 150 11.78 4.82 31.28
CA GLY A 150 11.48 5.11 32.68
C GLY A 150 11.31 6.62 32.88
N PRO A 151 10.09 7.17 32.84
CA PRO A 151 9.88 8.60 32.99
C PRO A 151 10.37 9.11 34.34
N LEU A 152 11.07 10.24 34.33
CA LEU A 152 11.45 10.94 35.55
C LEU A 152 10.20 11.60 36.17
N PRO A 153 9.94 11.40 37.47
CA PRO A 153 8.83 12.08 38.14
C PRO A 153 9.08 13.59 38.16
N PRO A 154 8.02 14.43 38.04
CA PRO A 154 8.16 15.88 37.99
C PRO A 154 8.75 16.48 39.28
N ARG A 155 8.62 15.76 40.40
CA ARG A 155 9.31 16.03 41.66
C ARG A 155 10.02 14.77 42.12
N PRO A 156 11.32 14.62 41.86
CA PRO A 156 12.07 13.47 42.33
C PRO A 156 12.20 13.52 43.85
N ALA A 157 11.93 12.40 44.52
CA ALA A 157 12.05 12.28 45.98
C ALA A 157 13.51 12.23 46.46
N ARG A 158 14.47 12.13 45.54
CA ARG A 158 15.90 12.03 45.80
C ARG A 158 16.68 12.96 44.86
N PRO A 159 17.84 13.48 45.28
CA PRO A 159 18.72 14.22 44.39
C PRO A 159 19.06 13.40 43.14
N LEU A 160 19.08 14.06 41.98
CA LEU A 160 19.45 13.47 40.70
C LEU A 160 20.84 13.96 40.29
N VAL A 161 21.65 13.04 39.76
CA VAL A 161 22.95 13.35 39.16
C VAL A 161 22.87 13.02 37.68
N VAL A 162 23.17 13.99 36.83
CA VAL A 162 23.20 13.81 35.36
C VAL A 162 24.64 13.60 34.93
N VAL A 163 24.92 12.46 34.27
CA VAL A 163 26.29 12.03 33.90
C VAL A 163 26.37 11.80 32.40
N GLY A 164 27.56 12.04 31.82
CA GLY A 164 27.81 11.86 30.39
C GLY A 164 29.03 12.65 29.92
N SER A 165 29.49 12.37 28.70
CA SER A 165 30.65 13.00 28.07
C SER A 165 30.49 14.53 27.93
N PRO A 166 31.59 15.32 27.87
CA PRO A 166 31.51 16.76 27.59
C PRO A 166 30.70 17.07 26.31
N GLY A 167 29.95 18.18 26.29
CA GLY A 167 29.19 18.64 25.12
C GLY A 167 27.81 17.97 24.85
N HIS A 168 27.39 16.97 25.65
CA HIS A 168 26.13 16.22 25.42
C HIS A 168 24.88 16.83 26.09
N GLY A 169 24.87 18.14 26.40
CA GLY A 169 23.66 18.82 26.87
C GLY A 169 23.23 18.55 28.33
N LYS A 170 24.13 18.11 29.23
CA LYS A 170 23.78 17.86 30.65
C LYS A 170 23.25 19.09 31.41
N SER A 171 23.49 20.30 30.89
CA SER A 171 23.10 21.59 31.49
C SER A 171 22.05 22.35 30.67
N THR A 172 21.60 21.79 29.54
CA THR A 172 20.65 22.41 28.60
C THR A 172 19.28 21.76 28.75
#